data_AF-A0A532CLX6-F1
#
_entry.id   AF-A0A532CLX6-F1
#
_cell.length_a   1.000
_cell.length_b   1.000
_cell.length_c   1.000
_cell.angle_alpha   90.00
_cell.angle_beta   90.00
_cell.angle_gamma   90.00
#
_symmetry.space_group_name_H-M   'P 1'
#
loop_
_entity.id
_entity.type
_entity.pdbx_description
1 polymer ?
#
loop_
_entity_poly.entity_id
_entity_poly.type
_entity_poly.pdbx_seq_one_letter_code
_entity_poly.pdbx_strand_id
1 'polypeptide(L)'
;MLRKEFGFDESARVIGLLPGSRRSEVEMLLPVLLKAAAQLVAAEPGTQFILAQASSIDDNLIQALLQNSPVPVRVAHDRASEVMALSDVLFIASGTATLQAAVVGTPMVLLYKTSPLTYRLARWLINVKWIGLVNLVAGRSVVPELIQDEATAERLCQEVLHLLRDPSAYNGMKKELRQVRESLGEPGASHRAAQVVLAECRR
;
A
#
# COMPACT_ATOMS: atom_id res chain seq x y z
N MET A 1 -19.75 9.77 5.86
CA MET A 1 -18.35 9.70 5.41
C MET A 1 -17.82 8.29 5.66
N LEU A 2 -16.93 7.75 4.82
CA LEU A 2 -16.44 6.35 4.91
C LEU A 2 -15.91 5.99 6.31
N ARG A 3 -15.24 6.91 7.03
CA ARG A 3 -14.76 6.67 8.40
C ARG A 3 -15.87 6.25 9.37
N LYS A 4 -17.04 6.91 9.30
CA LYS A 4 -18.20 6.59 10.14
C LYS A 4 -18.78 5.22 9.83
N GLU A 5 -18.78 4.81 8.56
CA GLU A 5 -19.25 3.48 8.12
C GLU A 5 -18.41 2.35 8.74
N PHE A 6 -17.09 2.56 8.82
CA PHE A 6 -16.16 1.62 9.45
C PHE A 6 -16.01 1.82 10.97
N GLY A 7 -16.74 2.78 11.57
CA GLY A 7 -16.70 3.05 13.01
C GLY A 7 -15.41 3.69 13.52
N PHE A 8 -14.72 4.45 12.67
CA PHE A 8 -13.55 5.24 13.06
C PHE A 8 -13.94 6.63 13.55
N ASP A 9 -13.12 7.16 14.44
CA ASP A 9 -13.22 8.54 14.90
C ASP A 9 -12.71 9.46 13.78
N GLU A 10 -13.46 10.52 13.47
CA GLU A 10 -13.08 11.45 12.40
C GLU A 10 -11.80 12.23 12.73
N SER A 11 -11.53 12.45 14.02
CA SER A 11 -10.35 13.16 14.51
C SER A 11 -9.10 12.29 14.63
N ALA A 12 -9.27 10.96 14.68
CA ALA A 12 -8.16 10.03 14.80
C ALA A 12 -7.42 9.84 13.48
N ARG A 13 -6.14 9.50 13.59
CA ARG A 13 -5.34 9.03 12.45
C ARG A 13 -5.77 7.61 12.10
N VAL A 14 -5.99 7.35 10.82
CA VAL A 14 -6.32 6.03 10.31
C VAL A 14 -5.23 5.53 9.37
N ILE A 15 -4.69 4.36 9.66
CA ILE A 15 -3.64 3.71 8.87
C ILE A 15 -4.21 2.48 8.18
N GLY A 16 -4.06 2.43 6.85
CA GLY A 16 -4.49 1.31 6.03
C GLY A 16 -3.38 0.27 5.87
N LEU A 17 -3.70 -0.99 6.11
CA LEU A 17 -2.80 -2.14 5.96
C LEU A 17 -3.20 -2.92 4.70
N LEU A 18 -2.31 -2.97 3.71
CA LEU A 18 -2.52 -3.69 2.46
C LEU A 18 -1.37 -4.69 2.26
N PRO A 19 -1.43 -5.86 2.91
CA PRO A 19 -0.32 -6.82 2.94
C PRO A 19 -0.12 -7.59 1.63
N GLY A 20 -0.99 -7.41 0.63
CA GLY A 20 -0.92 -8.07 -0.67
C GLY A 20 -2.10 -9.00 -0.92
N SER A 21 -2.16 -9.58 -2.12
CA SER A 21 -3.22 -10.49 -2.54
C SER A 21 -2.78 -11.96 -2.61
N ARG A 22 -1.49 -12.22 -2.36
CA ARG A 22 -0.94 -13.58 -2.31
C ARG A 22 -0.68 -14.01 -0.88
N ARG A 23 -0.98 -15.27 -0.59
CA ARG A 23 -0.75 -15.88 0.73
C ARG A 23 0.65 -15.63 1.28
N SER A 24 1.69 -15.85 0.47
CA SER A 24 3.08 -15.66 0.90
C SER A 24 3.42 -14.20 1.22
N GLU A 25 2.89 -13.25 0.46
CA GLU A 25 3.04 -11.82 0.75
C GLU A 25 2.40 -11.48 2.11
N VAL A 26 1.19 -11.97 2.35
CA VAL A 26 0.47 -11.77 3.62
C VAL A 26 1.22 -12.38 4.80
N GLU A 27 1.66 -13.64 4.70
CA GLU A 27 2.40 -14.34 5.75
C GLU A 27 3.72 -13.64 6.11
N MET A 28 4.41 -13.05 5.12
CA MET A 28 5.68 -12.34 5.36
C MET A 28 5.50 -10.90 5.84
N LEU A 29 4.54 -10.17 5.27
CA LEU A 29 4.41 -8.73 5.50
C LEU A 29 3.51 -8.40 6.67
N LEU A 30 2.37 -9.08 6.84
CA LEU A 30 1.39 -8.70 7.87
C LEU A 30 2.00 -8.68 9.28
N PRO A 31 2.83 -9.66 9.72
CA PRO A 31 3.50 -9.57 11.02
C PRO A 31 4.37 -8.31 11.19
N VAL A 32 5.04 -7.87 10.12
CA VAL A 32 5.84 -6.63 10.13
C VAL A 32 4.93 -5.41 10.25
N LEU A 33 3.82 -5.39 9.51
CA LEU A 33 2.84 -4.30 9.56
C LEU A 33 2.24 -4.15 10.96
N LEU A 34 1.85 -5.25 11.61
CA LEU A 34 1.27 -5.24 12.94
C LEU A 34 2.27 -4.77 14.01
N LYS A 35 3.54 -5.17 13.90
CA LYS A 35 4.61 -4.67 14.76
C LYS A 35 4.85 -3.17 14.57
N ALA A 36 4.85 -2.68 13.32
CA ALA A 36 4.96 -1.25 13.03
C ALA A 36 3.77 -0.47 13.59
N ALA A 37 2.56 -1.04 13.47
CA ALA A 37 1.34 -0.46 14.02
C ALA A 37 1.42 -0.30 15.55
N ALA A 38 1.95 -1.29 16.27
CA ALA A 38 2.19 -1.16 17.71
C ALA A 38 3.20 -0.05 18.07
N GLN A 39 4.31 0.03 17.33
CA GLN A 39 5.29 1.11 17.53
C GLN A 39 4.68 2.48 17.24
N LEU A 40 3.81 2.56 16.23
CA LEU A 40 3.12 3.80 15.86
C LEU A 40 2.12 4.22 16.93
N VAL A 41 1.35 3.31 17.51
CA VAL A 41 0.44 3.62 18.64
C VAL A 41 1.20 4.16 19.85
N ALA A 42 2.38 3.61 20.13
CA ALA A 42 3.22 4.09 21.23
C ALA A 42 3.70 5.54 21.00
N ALA A 43 3.94 5.93 19.74
CA ALA A 43 4.40 7.27 19.37
C ALA A 43 3.27 8.28 19.10
N GLU A 44 2.12 7.81 18.62
CA GLU A 44 0.93 8.58 18.26
C GLU A 44 -0.32 7.89 18.85
N PRO A 45 -0.61 8.10 20.15
CA PRO A 45 -1.76 7.50 20.81
C PRO A 45 -3.08 7.86 20.11
N GLY A 46 -3.97 6.88 19.99
CA GLY A 46 -5.27 7.05 19.32
C GLY A 46 -5.27 6.74 17.83
N THR A 47 -4.11 6.38 17.24
CA THR A 47 -4.06 5.88 15.85
C THR A 47 -4.88 4.59 15.70
N GLN A 48 -5.68 4.52 14.64
CA GLN A 48 -6.59 3.42 14.33
C GLN A 48 -6.14 2.69 13.06
N PHE A 49 -6.41 1.38 12.96
CA PHE A 49 -5.92 0.54 11.87
C PHE A 49 -7.05 -0.19 11.17
N ILE A 50 -6.96 -0.26 9.84
CA ILE A 50 -7.84 -1.06 9.00
C ILE A 50 -7.01 -1.89 8.02
N LEU A 51 -7.35 -3.16 7.86
CA LEU A 51 -6.72 -4.08 6.93
C LEU A 51 -7.65 -4.36 5.76
N ALA A 52 -7.15 -4.15 4.54
CA ALA A 52 -7.81 -4.59 3.33
C ALA A 52 -7.44 -6.06 3.07
N GLN A 53 -8.42 -6.95 3.21
CA GLN A 53 -8.27 -8.35 2.87
C GLN A 53 -8.73 -8.57 1.43
N ALA A 54 -7.84 -9.04 0.57
CA ALA A 54 -8.18 -9.41 -0.80
C ALA A 54 -9.05 -10.68 -0.81
N SER A 55 -9.97 -10.79 -1.77
CA SER A 55 -10.85 -11.95 -1.95
C SER A 55 -10.12 -13.29 -2.16
N SER A 56 -8.86 -13.24 -2.61
CA SER A 56 -7.98 -14.40 -2.77
C SER A 56 -7.34 -14.90 -1.46
N ILE A 57 -7.54 -14.19 -0.35
CA ILE A 57 -6.94 -14.50 0.95
C ILE A 57 -8.00 -15.10 1.87
N ASP A 58 -7.70 -16.26 2.44
CA ASP A 58 -8.56 -16.99 3.37
C ASP A 58 -8.73 -16.25 4.69
N ASP A 59 -9.97 -16.17 5.19
CA ASP A 59 -10.31 -15.52 6.46
C ASP A 59 -9.55 -16.13 7.64
N ASN A 60 -9.35 -17.45 7.65
CA ASN A 60 -8.64 -18.15 8.72
C ASN A 60 -7.17 -17.71 8.81
N LEU A 61 -6.54 -17.40 7.66
CA LEU A 61 -5.17 -16.91 7.64
C LEU A 61 -5.06 -15.54 8.32
N ILE A 62 -5.95 -14.61 7.96
CA ILE A 62 -5.99 -13.27 8.57
C ILE A 62 -6.34 -13.37 10.05
N GLN A 63 -7.34 -14.17 10.40
CA GLN A 63 -7.72 -14.38 11.80
C GLN A 63 -6.55 -14.92 12.63
N ALA A 64 -5.84 -15.96 12.15
CA ALA A 64 -4.70 -16.52 12.84
C ALA A 64 -3.55 -15.51 13.04
N LEU A 65 -3.28 -14.66 12.04
CA LEU A 65 -2.26 -13.62 12.13
C LEU A 65 -2.67 -12.48 13.06
N LEU A 66 -3.97 -12.15 13.11
CA LEU A 66 -4.51 -11.09 13.97
C LEU A 66 -4.73 -11.53 15.43
N GLN A 67 -4.85 -12.83 15.71
CA GLN A 67 -4.99 -13.35 17.08
C GLN A 67 -3.87 -12.87 18.00
N ASN A 68 -2.65 -12.75 17.48
CA ASN A 68 -1.48 -12.27 18.21
C ASN A 68 -1.16 -10.80 17.92
N SER A 69 -2.11 -10.05 17.35
CA SER A 69 -1.89 -8.65 17.03
C SER A 69 -1.70 -7.83 18.30
N PRO A 70 -0.62 -7.03 18.40
CA PRO A 70 -0.40 -6.13 19.52
C PRO A 70 -1.35 -4.92 19.53
N VAL A 71 -2.13 -4.72 18.46
CA VAL A 71 -3.07 -3.60 18.30
C VAL A 71 -4.41 -4.06 17.71
N PRO A 72 -5.53 -3.39 18.02
CA PRO A 72 -6.80 -3.66 17.37
C PRO A 72 -6.74 -3.24 15.89
N VAL A 73 -7.14 -4.15 14.99
CA VAL A 73 -7.20 -3.92 13.55
C VAL A 73 -8.59 -4.30 13.05
N ARG A 74 -9.27 -3.39 12.36
CA ARG A 74 -10.52 -3.71 11.66
C ARG A 74 -10.21 -4.38 10.33
N VAL A 75 -10.97 -5.38 9.92
CA VAL A 75 -10.78 -6.06 8.64
C VAL A 75 -11.90 -5.66 7.67
N ALA A 76 -11.52 -5.30 6.45
CA ALA A 76 -12.43 -4.99 5.36
C ALA A 76 -12.17 -5.94 4.19
N HIS A 77 -13.15 -6.81 3.92
CA HIS A 77 -13.07 -7.82 2.86
C HIS A 77 -13.40 -7.20 1.51
N ASP A 78 -12.51 -7.34 0.52
CA ASP A 78 -12.68 -6.87 -0.86
C ASP A 78 -12.99 -5.36 -1.02
N ARG A 79 -12.54 -4.56 -0.05
CA ARG A 79 -12.80 -3.11 0.02
C ARG A 79 -11.52 -2.29 0.05
N ALA A 80 -10.53 -2.69 -0.73
CA ALA A 80 -9.21 -2.06 -0.74
C ALA A 80 -9.29 -0.57 -1.12
N SER A 81 -10.17 -0.19 -2.06
CA SER A 81 -10.33 1.20 -2.49
C SER A 81 -10.88 2.09 -1.37
N GLU A 82 -11.85 1.60 -0.61
CA GLU A 82 -12.40 2.34 0.53
C GLU A 82 -11.39 2.46 1.67
N VAL A 83 -10.63 1.39 1.94
CA VAL A 83 -9.50 1.42 2.87
C VAL A 83 -8.48 2.48 2.45
N MET A 84 -8.11 2.53 1.18
CA MET A 84 -7.21 3.56 0.65
C MET A 84 -7.77 4.96 0.86
N ALA A 85 -9.05 5.17 0.53
CA ALA A 85 -9.68 6.48 0.55
C ALA A 85 -9.92 7.04 1.96
N LEU A 86 -10.15 6.18 2.97
CA LEU A 86 -10.44 6.62 4.33
C LEU A 86 -9.17 6.82 5.18
N SER A 87 -8.06 6.21 4.77
CA SER A 87 -6.78 6.23 5.50
C SER A 87 -6.00 7.53 5.27
N ASP A 88 -5.25 7.96 6.27
CA ASP A 88 -4.31 9.08 6.17
C ASP A 88 -2.99 8.67 5.51
N VAL A 89 -2.50 7.45 5.83
CA VAL A 89 -1.30 6.83 5.27
C VAL A 89 -1.51 5.33 5.12
N LEU A 90 -0.87 4.71 4.13
CA LEU A 90 -0.94 3.28 3.87
C LEU A 90 0.40 2.58 4.11
N PHE A 91 0.32 1.40 4.74
CA PHE A 91 1.35 0.38 4.65
C PHE A 91 0.96 -0.57 3.51
N ILE A 92 1.73 -0.59 2.43
CA ILE A 92 1.30 -1.26 1.20
C ILE A 92 2.37 -2.19 0.65
N ALA A 93 1.96 -3.42 0.33
CA ALA A 93 2.80 -4.34 -0.41
C ALA A 93 3.07 -3.83 -1.82
N SER A 94 4.25 -4.14 -2.36
CA SER A 94 4.56 -3.82 -3.75
C SER A 94 3.60 -4.53 -4.71
N GLY A 95 2.97 -3.77 -5.61
CA GLY A 95 2.03 -4.28 -6.60
C GLY A 95 1.17 -3.20 -7.23
N THR A 96 0.14 -3.60 -7.96
CA THR A 96 -0.81 -2.70 -8.63
C THR A 96 -1.59 -1.82 -7.66
N ALA A 97 -1.76 -2.28 -6.41
CA ALA A 97 -2.37 -1.50 -5.34
C ALA A 97 -1.65 -0.16 -5.09
N THR A 98 -0.35 -0.06 -5.40
CA THR A 98 0.41 1.20 -5.27
C THR A 98 -0.05 2.25 -6.27
N LEU A 99 -0.39 1.86 -7.50
CA LEU A 99 -0.96 2.78 -8.50
C LEU A 99 -2.40 3.15 -8.14
N GLN A 100 -3.20 2.20 -7.63
CA GLN A 100 -4.55 2.49 -7.15
C GLN A 100 -4.51 3.53 -6.02
N ALA A 101 -3.62 3.35 -5.04
CA ALA A 101 -3.41 4.30 -3.96
C ALA A 101 -2.95 5.68 -4.47
N ALA A 102 -2.10 5.72 -5.50
CA ALA A 102 -1.69 6.97 -6.14
C ALA A 102 -2.86 7.69 -6.84
N VAL A 103 -3.76 6.93 -7.50
CA VAL A 103 -4.99 7.47 -8.11
C VAL A 103 -5.92 8.05 -7.06
N VAL A 104 -6.07 7.35 -5.92
CA VAL A 104 -6.83 7.84 -4.76
C VAL A 104 -6.16 9.07 -4.14
N GLY A 105 -4.83 9.14 -4.21
CA GLY A 105 -4.02 10.24 -3.67
C GLY A 105 -3.66 10.07 -2.19
N THR A 106 -3.66 8.83 -1.70
CA THR A 106 -3.33 8.51 -0.31
C THR A 106 -1.83 8.28 -0.16
N PRO A 107 -1.13 9.04 0.70
CA PRO A 107 0.27 8.79 1.05
C PRO A 107 0.51 7.35 1.47
N MET A 108 1.67 6.79 1.12
CA MET A 108 1.97 5.38 1.37
C MET A 108 3.46 5.16 1.59
N VAL A 109 3.77 4.10 2.33
CA VAL A 109 5.11 3.51 2.41
C VAL A 109 5.02 2.09 1.87
N LEU A 110 5.86 1.79 0.88
CA LEU A 110 5.85 0.53 0.16
C LEU A 110 6.77 -0.48 0.84
N LEU A 111 6.31 -1.72 0.96
CA LEU A 111 7.11 -2.84 1.45
C LEU A 111 7.17 -3.97 0.41
N TYR A 112 8.35 -4.59 0.32
CA TYR A 112 8.52 -5.79 -0.50
C TYR A 112 9.42 -6.80 0.21
N LYS A 113 8.89 -8.00 0.47
CA LYS A 113 9.64 -9.15 0.97
C LYS A 113 9.31 -10.39 0.14
N THR A 114 10.34 -11.17 -0.17
CA THR A 114 10.19 -12.49 -0.80
C THR A 114 11.30 -13.40 -0.30
N SER A 115 11.32 -14.66 -0.74
CA SER A 115 12.42 -15.58 -0.39
C SER A 115 13.77 -14.96 -0.80
N PRO A 116 14.78 -14.93 0.11
CA PRO A 116 16.08 -14.34 -0.19
C PRO A 116 16.76 -14.95 -1.42
N LEU A 117 16.56 -16.25 -1.67
CA LEU A 117 17.09 -16.93 -2.86
C LEU A 117 16.42 -16.40 -4.14
N THR A 118 15.09 -16.31 -4.13
CA THR A 118 14.31 -15.74 -5.24
C THR A 118 14.71 -14.30 -5.50
N TYR A 119 14.88 -13.51 -4.45
CA TYR A 119 15.28 -12.11 -4.56
C TYR A 119 16.67 -11.93 -5.17
N ARG A 120 17.66 -12.71 -4.71
CA ARG A 120 19.03 -12.65 -5.24
C ARG A 120 19.09 -13.02 -6.72
N LEU A 121 18.37 -14.05 -7.13
CA LEU A 121 18.27 -14.45 -8.54
C LEU A 121 17.58 -13.38 -9.38
N ALA A 122 16.44 -12.86 -8.92
CA ALA A 122 15.70 -11.82 -9.63
C ALA A 122 16.51 -10.53 -9.76
N ARG A 123 17.24 -10.13 -8.71
CA ARG A 123 18.07 -8.91 -8.74
C ARG A 123 19.28 -9.03 -9.65
N TRP A 124 19.78 -10.24 -9.88
CA TRP A 124 20.82 -10.46 -10.88
C TRP A 124 20.29 -10.35 -12.32
N LEU A 125 19.02 -10.70 -12.55
CA LEU A 125 18.39 -10.68 -13.87
C LEU A 125 17.76 -9.32 -14.24
N ILE A 126 17.34 -8.52 -13.27
CA ILE A 126 16.53 -7.32 -13.49
C ILE A 126 17.30 -6.06 -13.08
N ASN A 127 17.53 -5.16 -14.04
CA ASN A 127 18.19 -3.87 -13.82
C ASN A 127 17.17 -2.72 -13.71
N VAL A 128 16.35 -2.74 -12.65
CA VAL A 128 15.40 -1.66 -12.34
C VAL A 128 15.80 -0.95 -11.05
N LYS A 129 15.72 0.40 -11.07
CA LYS A 129 16.03 1.24 -9.91
C LYS A 129 14.95 1.16 -8.82
N TRP A 130 13.70 0.90 -9.21
CA TRP A 130 12.54 0.84 -8.33
C TRP A 130 11.78 -0.45 -8.56
N ILE A 131 11.17 -1.00 -7.49
CA ILE A 131 10.31 -2.18 -7.58
C ILE A 131 8.83 -1.75 -7.58
N GLY A 132 8.51 -0.67 -6.88
CA GLY A 132 7.15 -0.15 -6.81
C GLY A 132 6.69 0.43 -8.14
N LEU A 133 5.51 -0.01 -8.61
CA LEU A 133 4.93 0.50 -9.85
C LEU A 133 4.73 2.02 -9.82
N VAL A 134 4.38 2.58 -8.66
CA VAL A 134 4.24 4.04 -8.48
C VAL A 134 5.53 4.81 -8.78
N ASN A 135 6.69 4.35 -8.32
CA ASN A 135 7.98 5.00 -8.57
C ASN A 135 8.51 4.69 -9.97
N LEU A 136 8.27 3.47 -10.46
CA LEU A 136 8.61 3.07 -11.83
C LEU A 136 7.91 3.95 -12.87
N VAL A 137 6.59 4.16 -12.72
CA VAL A 137 5.81 5.04 -13.61
C VAL A 137 6.25 6.50 -13.46
N ALA A 138 6.57 6.94 -12.24
CA ALA A 138 7.06 8.30 -12.01
C ALA A 138 8.48 8.56 -12.56
N GLY A 139 9.27 7.51 -12.77
CA GLY A 139 10.70 7.61 -13.11
C GLY A 139 11.56 8.21 -11.99
N ARG A 140 11.05 8.27 -10.76
CA ARG A 140 11.71 8.82 -9.56
C ARG A 140 11.12 8.23 -8.29
N SER A 141 11.79 8.44 -7.15
CA SER A 141 11.27 8.05 -5.85
C SER A 141 10.18 9.03 -5.39
N VAL A 142 8.92 8.64 -5.57
CA VAL A 142 7.72 9.36 -5.09
C VAL A 142 7.32 8.88 -3.70
N VAL A 143 7.44 7.57 -3.46
CA VAL A 143 7.16 6.94 -2.16
C VAL A 143 8.40 6.20 -1.66
N PRO A 144 8.62 6.12 -0.33
CA PRO A 144 9.67 5.26 0.23
C PRO A 144 9.40 3.78 -0.10
N GLU A 145 10.44 3.08 -0.56
CA GLU A 145 10.40 1.63 -0.80
C GLU A 145 11.29 0.92 0.21
N LEU A 146 10.69 0.13 1.09
CA LEU A 146 11.39 -0.70 2.07
C LEU A 146 11.51 -2.12 1.52
N ILE A 147 12.71 -2.50 1.09
CA ILE A 147 12.94 -3.73 0.34
C ILE A 147 13.74 -4.74 1.17
N GLN A 148 13.23 -5.96 1.26
CA GLN A 148 13.84 -7.11 1.95
C GLN A 148 14.22 -6.81 3.40
N ASP A 149 15.51 -6.59 3.67
CA ASP A 149 16.05 -6.37 5.01
C ASP A 149 15.68 -4.98 5.55
N GLU A 150 15.34 -4.03 4.67
CA GLU A 150 14.82 -2.72 5.07
C GLU A 150 13.33 -2.75 5.42
N ALA A 151 12.60 -3.80 5.00
CA ALA A 151 11.19 -4.01 5.33
C ALA A 151 11.05 -4.51 6.77
N THR A 152 11.36 -3.62 7.71
CA THR A 152 11.27 -3.81 9.16
C THR A 152 10.19 -2.91 9.75
N ALA A 153 9.73 -3.26 10.96
CA ALA A 153 8.70 -2.50 11.65
C ALA A 153 9.20 -1.10 12.03
N GLU A 154 10.46 -1.02 12.45
CA GLU A 154 11.13 0.20 12.90
C GLU A 154 11.25 1.20 11.76
N ARG A 155 11.73 0.74 10.61
CA ARG A 155 11.92 1.61 9.44
C ARG A 155 10.57 2.08 8.89
N LEU A 156 9.59 1.19 8.84
CA LEU A 156 8.22 1.53 8.42
C LEU A 156 7.59 2.58 9.34
N CYS A 157 7.70 2.39 10.66
CA CYS A 157 7.18 3.32 11.65
C CYS A 157 7.86 4.70 11.53
N GLN A 158 9.18 4.74 11.36
CA GLN A 158 9.94 5.99 11.17
C GLN A 158 9.47 6.78 9.94
N GLU A 159 9.32 6.12 8.79
CA GLU A 159 8.86 6.77 7.56
C GLU A 159 7.44 7.33 7.72
N VAL A 160 6.53 6.57 8.35
CA VAL A 160 5.16 7.02 8.57
C VAL A 160 5.09 8.15 9.59
N LEU A 161 5.86 8.10 10.67
CA LEU A 161 5.95 9.21 11.62
C LEU A 161 6.49 10.48 10.96
N HIS A 162 7.49 10.35 10.06
CA HIS A 162 7.98 11.49 9.29
C HIS A 162 6.85 12.10 8.44
N LEU A 163 6.10 11.28 7.70
CA LEU A 163 4.96 11.76 6.92
C LEU A 163 3.86 12.37 7.78
N LEU A 164 3.55 11.82 8.95
CA LEU A 164 2.48 12.33 9.80
C LEU A 164 2.85 13.64 10.53
N ARG A 165 4.12 13.81 10.87
CA ARG A 165 4.62 14.95 11.67
C ARG A 165 5.17 16.10 10.83
N ASP A 166 5.52 15.86 9.57
CA ASP A 166 5.98 16.89 8.65
C ASP A 166 4.93 17.17 7.56
N PRO A 167 4.15 18.27 7.68
CA PRO A 167 3.17 18.65 6.66
C PRO A 167 3.78 18.92 5.28
N SER A 168 5.05 19.33 5.21
CA SER A 168 5.74 19.55 3.93
C SER A 168 5.99 18.22 3.23
N ALA A 169 6.51 17.23 3.95
CA ALA A 169 6.71 15.87 3.42
C ALA A 169 5.38 15.24 2.98
N TYR A 170 4.34 15.34 3.82
CA TYR A 170 3.01 14.81 3.52
C TYR A 170 2.40 15.43 2.24
N ASN A 171 2.35 16.77 2.18
CA ASN A 171 1.76 17.47 1.05
C ASN A 171 2.62 17.35 -0.22
N GLY A 172 3.95 17.28 -0.07
CA GLY A 172 4.88 16.96 -1.14
C GLY A 172 4.54 15.61 -1.78
N MET A 173 4.42 14.55 -0.97
CA MET A 173 4.03 13.23 -1.47
C MET A 173 2.67 13.26 -2.17
N LYS A 174 1.65 13.93 -1.60
CA LYS A 174 0.33 14.04 -2.26
C LYS A 174 0.41 14.73 -3.61
N LYS A 175 1.24 15.77 -3.75
CA LYS A 175 1.47 16.44 -5.03
C LYS A 175 2.15 15.51 -6.04
N GLU A 176 3.13 14.74 -5.61
CA GLU A 176 3.81 13.77 -6.46
C GLU A 176 2.89 12.63 -6.89
N LEU A 177 2.08 12.08 -5.98
CA LEU A 177 1.06 11.07 -6.29
C LEU A 177 0.03 11.58 -7.30
N ARG A 178 -0.36 12.86 -7.21
CA ARG A 178 -1.23 13.50 -8.19
C ARG A 178 -0.59 13.54 -9.58
N GLN A 179 0.71 13.85 -9.68
CA GLN A 179 1.42 13.81 -10.96
C GLN A 179 1.48 12.39 -11.53
N VAL A 180 1.67 11.38 -10.67
CA VAL A 180 1.58 9.98 -11.11
C VAL A 180 0.18 9.69 -11.67
N ARG A 181 -0.89 10.09 -10.98
CA ARG A 181 -2.27 9.92 -11.47
C ARG A 181 -2.47 10.56 -12.85
N GLU A 182 -2.01 11.80 -13.02
CA GLU A 182 -2.12 12.54 -14.28
C GLU A 182 -1.34 11.85 -15.42
N SER A 183 -0.23 11.17 -15.11
CA SER A 183 0.55 10.41 -16.10
C SER A 183 -0.11 9.11 -16.59
N LEU A 184 -1.07 8.55 -15.85
CA LEU A 184 -1.78 7.31 -16.22
C LEU A 184 -2.82 7.52 -17.33
N GLY A 185 -3.10 8.78 -17.69
CA GLY A 185 -4.05 9.16 -18.73
C GLY A 185 -5.51 9.10 -18.30
N GLU A 186 -6.39 9.40 -19.26
CA GLU A 186 -7.83 9.50 -19.00
C GLU A 186 -8.52 8.12 -18.89
N PRO A 187 -9.67 8.02 -18.20
CA PRO A 187 -10.49 6.82 -18.16
C PRO A 187 -10.79 6.24 -19.56
N GLY A 188 -11.08 4.94 -19.63
CA GLY A 188 -11.43 4.27 -20.89
C GLY A 188 -10.29 3.54 -21.60
N ALA A 189 -9.22 3.15 -20.88
CA ALA A 189 -8.11 2.38 -21.44
C ALA A 189 -8.57 1.11 -22.17
N SER A 190 -9.48 0.31 -21.58
CA SER A 190 -10.02 -0.90 -22.22
C SER A 190 -10.81 -0.59 -23.50
N HIS A 191 -11.53 0.53 -23.54
CA HIS A 191 -12.28 0.94 -24.73
C HIS A 191 -11.33 1.33 -25.86
N ARG A 192 -10.30 2.13 -25.56
CA ARG A 192 -9.27 2.49 -26.55
C ARG A 192 -8.54 1.26 -27.07
N ALA A 193 -8.19 0.31 -26.20
CA ALA A 193 -7.59 -0.96 -26.62
C ALA A 193 -8.51 -1.74 -27.56
N ALA A 194 -9.81 -1.85 -27.24
CA ALA A 194 -10.78 -2.51 -28.10
C ALA A 194 -10.91 -1.83 -29.47
N GLN A 195 -10.90 -0.49 -29.53
CA GLN A 195 -10.92 0.26 -30.80
C GLN A 195 -9.69 -0.03 -31.68
N VAL A 196 -8.49 -0.14 -31.08
CA VAL A 196 -7.26 -0.49 -31.81
C VAL A 196 -7.34 -1.90 -32.38
N VAL A 197 -7.80 -2.88 -31.59
CA VAL A 197 -7.97 -4.26 -32.06
C VAL A 197 -8.99 -4.32 -33.21
N LEU A 198 -10.14 -3.65 -33.07
CA LEU A 198 -11.15 -3.60 -34.13
C LEU A 198 -10.65 -2.94 -35.42
N ALA A 199 -9.75 -1.95 -35.32
CA ALA A 199 -9.16 -1.30 -36.48
C ALA A 199 -8.23 -2.25 -37.26
N GLU A 200 -7.42 -3.05 -36.56
CA GLU A 200 -6.53 -4.03 -37.21
C GLU A 200 -7.29 -5.24 -37.79
N CYS A 201 -8.39 -5.68 -37.17
CA CYS A 201 -9.22 -6.76 -37.74
C CYS A 201 -10.02 -6.35 -39.00
N ARG A 202 -10.11 -5.04 -39.30
CA ARG A 202 -10.78 -4.50 -40.49
C ARG A 202 -9.83 -4.27 -41.66
N ARG A 203 -8.52 -4.49 -41.48
CA ARG A 203 -7.52 -4.56 -42.55
C ARG A 203 -7.46 -5.97 -43.12
#